data_AF-A0A947A1K5-F1
#
_entry.id   AF-A0A947A1K5-F1
#
_cell.length_a   1.000
_cell.length_b   1.000
_cell.length_c   1.000
_cell.angle_alpha   90.00
_cell.angle_beta   90.00
_cell.angle_gamma   90.00
#
_symmetry.space_group_name_H-M   'P 1'
#
loop_
_entity.id
_entity.type
_entity.pdbx_description
1 polymer ?
#
loop_
_entity_poly.entity_id
_entity_poly.type
_entity_poly.pdbx_seq_one_letter_code
_entity_poly.pdbx_strand_id
1 'polypeptide(L)'
;GLEGIQKLIDSRNLGTVEFSTGLQISGNFSRVIEHEGKPVYIQTKGKTALSYREKELVGHGVSNHPDGFGSPVGSLKGINLSIEDMGPRDLRAYDIYEGEKICLEFEGGVKVEGEIITGTRNLQGKVIIISLRNCTVTYNEEILFKPEWGKYDMAVGKEIISAFAGPADHRSFDLITHTPSTTTIKSKKTPEREELESLYLAVRNIRNGENTKFSLQAAFDIATKHHPKDWLLSVEIYEIAVEDDPKLAEKVKARLEVLKKDRPEIAHLIVDGIEMTDSKMATS
;
A
#
# COMPACT_ATOMS: atom_id res chain seq x y z
N GLY A 1 4.15 -6.95 12.56
CA GLY A 1 2.89 -6.44 13.14
C GLY A 1 3.01 -4.99 13.57
N LEU A 2 3.42 -4.72 14.82
CA LEU A 2 3.37 -3.41 15.47
C LEU A 2 3.95 -2.25 14.65
N GLU A 3 5.20 -2.37 14.19
CA GLU A 3 5.88 -1.32 13.42
C GLU A 3 5.09 -0.92 12.15
N GLY A 4 4.47 -1.89 11.48
CA GLY A 4 3.67 -1.63 10.30
C GLY A 4 2.39 -0.85 10.61
N ILE A 5 1.72 -1.18 11.73
CA ILE A 5 0.54 -0.44 12.20
C ILE A 5 0.93 0.99 12.57
N GLN A 6 2.07 1.17 13.26
CA GLN A 6 2.56 2.50 13.62
C GLN A 6 2.83 3.35 12.38
N LYS A 7 3.47 2.79 11.35
CA LYS A 7 3.66 3.46 10.06
C LYS A 7 2.32 3.83 9.40
N LEU A 8 1.30 2.99 9.50
CA LEU A 8 -0.04 3.30 9.00
C LEU A 8 -0.67 4.49 9.75
N ILE A 9 -0.58 4.50 11.08
CA ILE A 9 -1.07 5.61 11.91
C ILE A 9 -0.34 6.91 11.56
N ASP A 10 0.98 6.87 11.44
CA ASP A 10 1.81 8.03 11.11
C ASP A 10 1.51 8.57 9.70
N SER A 11 1.24 7.66 8.75
CA SER A 11 0.91 8.02 7.36
C SER A 11 -0.44 8.72 7.22
N ARG A 12 -1.38 8.49 8.17
CA ARG A 12 -2.78 8.95 8.13
C ARG A 12 -3.52 8.59 6.84
N ASN A 13 -3.01 7.63 6.10
CA ASN A 13 -3.57 7.17 4.83
C ASN A 13 -4.36 5.88 5.06
N LEU A 14 -5.16 5.54 4.06
CA LEU A 14 -5.83 4.25 4.00
C LEU A 14 -4.79 3.12 4.01
N GLY A 15 -4.91 2.22 4.98
CA GLY A 15 -4.05 1.06 5.11
C GLY A 15 -4.86 -0.19 5.39
N THR A 16 -4.17 -1.32 5.37
CA THR A 16 -4.72 -2.63 5.68
C THR A 16 -3.84 -3.33 6.71
N VAL A 17 -4.48 -3.98 7.68
CA VAL A 17 -3.85 -4.87 8.66
C VAL A 17 -4.42 -6.27 8.47
N GLU A 18 -3.54 -7.27 8.43
CA GLU A 18 -3.93 -8.68 8.27
C GLU A 18 -3.65 -9.47 9.56
N PHE A 19 -4.66 -10.21 10.00
CA PHE A 19 -4.62 -11.10 11.15
C PHE A 19 -4.15 -12.50 10.76
N SER A 20 -3.69 -13.29 11.73
CA SER A 20 -3.33 -14.71 11.58
C SER A 20 -4.44 -15.58 10.97
N THR A 21 -5.69 -15.15 11.10
CA THR A 21 -6.85 -15.81 10.48
C THR A 21 -6.99 -15.55 8.98
N GLY A 22 -6.19 -14.65 8.40
CA GLY A 22 -6.33 -14.12 7.05
C GLY A 22 -7.39 -13.04 6.92
N LEU A 23 -8.00 -12.61 8.03
CA LEU A 23 -8.90 -11.46 8.06
C LEU A 23 -8.09 -10.18 7.85
N GLN A 24 -8.55 -9.35 6.95
CA GLN A 24 -7.93 -8.07 6.59
C GLN A 24 -8.86 -6.94 7.00
N ILE A 25 -8.32 -5.93 7.68
CA ILE A 25 -9.06 -4.74 8.10
C ILE A 25 -8.47 -3.55 7.37
N SER A 26 -9.29 -2.94 6.52
CA SER A 26 -8.92 -1.78 5.71
C SER A 26 -9.55 -0.52 6.30
N GLY A 27 -8.76 0.51 6.56
CA GLY A 27 -9.25 1.76 7.13
C GLY A 27 -8.13 2.76 7.42
N ASN A 28 -8.50 3.90 8.00
CA ASN A 28 -7.51 4.86 8.50
C ASN A 28 -7.20 4.56 9.96
N PHE A 29 -6.02 4.02 10.23
CA PHE A 29 -5.62 3.61 11.58
C PHE A 29 -5.35 4.84 12.45
N SER A 30 -6.04 4.94 13.58
CA SER A 30 -5.95 6.07 14.50
C SER A 30 -5.19 5.74 15.78
N ARG A 31 -5.21 4.47 16.21
CA ARG A 31 -4.59 4.05 17.46
C ARG A 31 -4.18 2.59 17.44
N VAL A 32 -3.08 2.30 18.11
CA VAL A 32 -2.66 0.95 18.50
C VAL A 32 -2.33 0.96 19.99
N ILE A 33 -2.72 -0.09 20.70
CA ILE A 33 -2.29 -0.33 22.08
C ILE A 33 -1.27 -1.46 22.03
N GLU A 34 -0.14 -1.24 22.70
CA GLU A 34 0.96 -2.18 22.76
C GLU A 34 1.08 -2.78 24.18
N HIS A 35 1.39 -4.08 24.24
CA HIS A 35 1.84 -4.76 25.43
C HIS A 35 3.04 -5.63 25.08
N GLU A 36 4.16 -5.49 25.81
CA GLU A 36 5.39 -6.28 25.60
C GLU A 36 5.89 -6.34 24.14
N GLY A 37 5.89 -5.22 23.40
CA GLY A 37 6.34 -5.22 21.99
C GLY A 37 5.32 -5.74 20.99
N LYS A 38 4.10 -6.10 21.42
CA LYS A 38 3.05 -6.67 20.57
C LYS A 38 1.81 -5.80 20.55
N PRO A 39 1.12 -5.67 19.40
CA PRO A 39 -0.15 -4.97 19.34
C PRO A 39 -1.23 -5.83 20.01
N VAL A 40 -1.97 -5.24 20.94
CA VAL A 40 -3.05 -5.91 21.69
C VAL A 40 -4.43 -5.32 21.39
N TYR A 41 -4.47 -4.13 20.81
CA TYR A 41 -5.70 -3.51 20.32
C TYR A 41 -5.36 -2.60 19.15
N ILE A 42 -6.20 -2.60 18.13
CA ILE A 42 -6.11 -1.68 17.00
C ILE A 42 -7.42 -0.91 16.84
N GLN A 43 -7.32 0.33 16.39
CA GLN A 43 -8.46 1.19 16.14
C GLN A 43 -8.27 1.95 14.83
N THR A 44 -9.32 1.99 14.03
CA THR A 44 -9.46 2.85 12.85
C THR A 44 -10.48 3.94 13.13
N LYS A 45 -10.41 5.01 12.33
CA LYS A 45 -11.35 6.13 12.35
C LYS A 45 -11.99 6.30 10.98
N GLY A 46 -13.31 6.49 10.97
CA GLY A 46 -14.10 6.65 9.75
C GLY A 46 -14.31 5.32 9.02
N LYS A 47 -14.61 5.41 7.72
CA LYS A 47 -14.96 4.25 6.89
C LYS A 47 -13.93 3.13 7.01
N THR A 48 -14.40 1.97 7.47
CA THR A 48 -13.58 0.75 7.59
C THR A 48 -14.30 -0.40 6.90
N ALA A 49 -13.57 -1.25 6.19
CA ALA A 49 -14.09 -2.49 5.61
C ALA A 49 -13.26 -3.68 6.08
N LEU A 50 -13.94 -4.80 6.31
CA LEU A 50 -13.29 -6.07 6.60
C LEU A 50 -13.35 -6.96 5.36
N SER A 51 -12.22 -7.57 5.03
CA SER A 51 -12.04 -8.39 3.85
C SER A 51 -11.40 -9.72 4.23
N TYR A 52 -11.61 -10.73 3.40
CA TYR A 52 -10.90 -12.01 3.49
C TYR A 52 -10.44 -12.40 2.08
N ARG A 53 -9.13 -12.60 1.90
CA ARG A 53 -8.50 -12.83 0.59
C ARG A 53 -8.90 -11.74 -0.43
N GLU A 54 -8.71 -10.48 -0.06
CA GLU A 54 -8.92 -9.31 -0.95
C GLU A 54 -10.37 -9.12 -1.43
N LYS A 55 -11.33 -9.77 -0.75
CA LYS A 55 -12.76 -9.59 -1.00
C LYS A 55 -13.45 -9.14 0.27
N GLU A 56 -14.23 -8.08 0.18
CA GLU A 56 -15.10 -7.62 1.26
C GLU A 56 -15.98 -8.75 1.80
N LEU A 57 -16.07 -8.83 3.13
CA LEU A 57 -17.01 -9.71 3.80
C LEU A 57 -18.40 -9.09 3.78
N VAL A 58 -19.40 -9.88 3.37
CA VAL A 58 -20.80 -9.44 3.30
C VAL A 58 -21.26 -8.95 4.68
N GLY A 59 -21.73 -7.70 4.74
CA GLY A 59 -22.19 -7.09 5.98
C GLY A 59 -21.08 -6.46 6.85
N HIS A 60 -19.85 -6.39 6.35
CA HIS A 60 -18.72 -5.73 7.02
C HIS A 60 -17.98 -4.74 6.12
N GLY A 61 -18.68 -4.16 5.14
CA GLY A 61 -18.15 -3.09 4.30
C GLY A 61 -18.16 -1.72 4.98
N VAL A 62 -17.73 -0.70 4.25
CA VAL A 62 -17.68 0.70 4.72
C VAL A 62 -19.04 1.27 5.16
N SER A 63 -20.14 0.70 4.66
CA SER A 63 -21.51 1.03 5.08
C SER A 63 -21.82 0.56 6.49
N ASN A 64 -21.18 -0.51 6.94
CA ASN A 64 -21.42 -1.15 8.24
C ASN A 64 -20.51 -0.58 9.34
N HIS A 65 -19.34 -0.06 8.96
CA HIS A 65 -18.41 0.58 9.88
C HIS A 65 -18.05 2.00 9.39
N PRO A 66 -19.01 2.95 9.39
CA PRO A 66 -18.80 4.31 8.88
C PRO A 66 -17.93 5.17 9.81
N ASP A 67 -17.95 4.89 11.12
CA ASP A 67 -17.30 5.72 12.15
C ASP A 67 -15.92 5.20 12.58
N GLY A 68 -15.58 3.98 12.22
CA GLY A 68 -14.35 3.30 12.61
C GLY A 68 -14.60 1.86 13.03
N PHE A 69 -13.51 1.19 13.36
CA PHE A 69 -13.51 -0.18 13.84
C PHE A 69 -12.43 -0.33 14.89
N GLY A 70 -12.73 -1.02 15.99
CA GLY A 70 -11.78 -1.28 17.04
C GLY A 70 -11.85 -2.74 17.44
N SER A 71 -10.71 -3.40 17.58
CA SER A 71 -10.68 -4.81 17.97
C SER A 71 -9.43 -5.18 18.77
N PRO A 72 -9.58 -6.07 19.77
CA PRO A 72 -8.44 -6.73 20.40
C PRO A 72 -7.67 -7.59 19.39
N VAL A 73 -6.42 -7.84 19.73
CA VAL A 73 -5.48 -8.72 19.03
C VAL A 73 -4.81 -9.57 20.10
N GLY A 74 -4.77 -10.89 19.94
CA GLY A 74 -4.08 -11.74 20.90
C GLY A 74 -4.82 -13.02 21.29
N SER A 75 -4.19 -13.75 22.21
CA SER A 75 -4.75 -14.92 22.87
C SER A 75 -5.53 -14.54 24.14
N LEU A 76 -6.50 -15.37 24.50
CA LEU A 76 -7.24 -15.24 25.75
C LEU A 76 -6.37 -15.68 26.92
N LYS A 77 -6.46 -14.94 28.03
CA LYS A 77 -5.74 -15.22 29.25
C LYS A 77 -6.21 -16.54 29.85
N GLY A 78 -5.28 -17.45 30.10
CA GLY A 78 -5.56 -18.75 30.73
C GLY A 78 -6.14 -19.81 29.79
N ILE A 79 -6.23 -19.55 28.48
CA ILE A 79 -6.71 -20.50 27.48
C ILE A 79 -5.62 -20.70 26.41
N ASN A 80 -5.10 -21.94 26.31
CA ASN A 80 -4.06 -22.27 25.34
C ASN A 80 -4.57 -22.35 23.89
N LEU A 81 -5.86 -22.61 23.68
CA LEU A 81 -6.46 -22.71 22.35
C LEU A 81 -6.94 -21.33 21.89
N SER A 82 -6.42 -20.87 20.76
CA SER A 82 -6.86 -19.61 20.14
C SER A 82 -8.33 -19.71 19.71
N ILE A 83 -9.10 -18.62 19.88
CA ILE A 83 -10.52 -18.56 19.45
C ILE A 83 -10.68 -18.96 17.98
N GLU A 84 -9.72 -18.58 17.13
CA GLU A 84 -9.74 -18.90 15.71
C GLU A 84 -9.75 -20.41 15.40
N ASP A 85 -9.18 -21.24 16.28
CA ASP A 85 -9.07 -22.69 16.11
C ASP A 85 -10.13 -23.47 16.93
N MET A 86 -11.04 -22.78 17.63
CA MET A 86 -12.06 -23.41 18.47
C MET A 86 -13.17 -24.09 17.64
N GLY A 87 -13.35 -25.38 17.87
CA GLY A 87 -14.47 -26.15 17.33
C GLY A 87 -15.78 -25.88 18.08
N PRO A 88 -16.91 -26.41 17.60
CA PRO A 88 -18.22 -26.25 18.27
C PRO A 88 -18.30 -26.82 19.70
N ARG A 89 -17.39 -27.74 20.05
CA ARG A 89 -17.28 -28.29 21.42
C ARG A 89 -16.47 -27.36 22.32
N ASP A 90 -15.36 -26.85 21.81
CA ASP A 90 -14.49 -25.92 22.54
C ASP A 90 -15.24 -24.61 22.82
N LEU A 91 -15.90 -24.05 21.80
CA LEU A 91 -16.72 -22.84 21.96
C LEU A 91 -17.79 -23.00 23.05
N ARG A 92 -18.44 -24.17 23.13
CA ARG A 92 -19.42 -24.46 24.20
C ARG A 92 -18.78 -24.62 25.57
N ALA A 93 -17.55 -25.11 25.66
CA ALA A 93 -16.85 -25.23 26.94
C ALA A 93 -16.46 -23.87 27.53
N TYR A 94 -16.43 -22.82 26.71
CA TYR A 94 -16.12 -21.43 27.11
C TYR A 94 -17.33 -20.49 27.00
N ASP A 95 -18.54 -21.03 26.87
CA ASP A 95 -19.79 -20.27 26.69
C ASP A 95 -19.78 -19.27 25.50
N ILE A 96 -18.95 -19.55 24.49
CA ILE A 96 -18.83 -18.76 23.27
C ILE A 96 -19.86 -19.27 22.24
N TYR A 97 -21.15 -19.10 22.53
CA TYR A 97 -22.23 -19.43 21.60
C TYR A 97 -23.35 -18.38 21.64
N GLU A 98 -24.19 -18.36 20.61
CA GLU A 98 -25.21 -17.33 20.42
C GLU A 98 -26.18 -17.23 21.61
N GLY A 99 -26.43 -16.01 22.07
CA GLY A 99 -27.30 -15.70 23.20
C GLY A 99 -26.62 -15.66 24.57
N GLU A 100 -25.37 -16.11 24.70
CA GLU A 100 -24.67 -16.10 25.97
C GLU A 100 -23.94 -14.78 26.25
N LYS A 101 -23.85 -14.46 27.55
CA LYS A 101 -23.02 -13.38 28.05
C LYS A 101 -21.62 -13.90 28.31
N ILE A 102 -20.65 -13.28 27.65
CA ILE A 102 -19.25 -13.65 27.78
C ILE A 102 -18.42 -12.53 28.41
N CYS A 103 -17.33 -12.93 29.04
CA CYS A 103 -16.27 -12.07 29.52
C CYS A 103 -14.94 -12.63 29.03
N LEU A 104 -14.40 -12.03 27.96
CA LEU A 104 -13.15 -12.43 27.35
C LEU A 104 -12.03 -11.51 27.81
N GLU A 105 -11.09 -12.05 28.58
CA GLU A 105 -9.85 -11.36 28.96
C GLU A 105 -8.71 -11.80 28.06
N PHE A 106 -8.04 -10.85 27.41
CA PHE A 106 -6.86 -11.10 26.59
C PHE A 106 -5.59 -10.98 27.43
N GLU A 107 -4.54 -11.73 27.08
CA GLU A 107 -3.24 -11.65 27.75
C GLU A 107 -2.67 -10.22 27.75
N GLY A 108 -3.01 -9.45 26.71
CA GLY A 108 -2.68 -8.05 26.57
C GLY A 108 -3.44 -7.06 27.46
N GLY A 109 -4.27 -7.52 28.40
CA GLY A 109 -5.01 -6.65 29.33
C GLY A 109 -6.29 -6.01 28.78
N VAL A 110 -6.67 -6.34 27.54
CA VAL A 110 -7.97 -5.94 26.97
C VAL A 110 -9.04 -6.90 27.47
N LYS A 111 -10.18 -6.37 27.91
CA LYS A 111 -11.34 -7.12 28.38
C LYS A 111 -12.57 -6.78 27.54
N VAL A 112 -13.24 -7.80 27.02
CA VAL A 112 -14.44 -7.69 26.20
C VAL A 112 -15.60 -8.38 26.92
N GLU A 113 -16.61 -7.62 27.29
CA GLU A 113 -17.80 -8.12 28.00
C GLU A 113 -19.04 -7.79 27.19
N GLY A 114 -19.86 -8.79 26.86
CA GLY A 114 -21.06 -8.58 26.05
C GLY A 114 -21.82 -9.87 25.80
N GLU A 115 -22.88 -9.77 25.01
CA GLU A 115 -23.70 -10.92 24.64
C GLU A 115 -23.50 -11.28 23.17
N ILE A 116 -23.21 -12.56 22.87
CA ILE A 116 -22.93 -13.01 21.52
C ILE A 116 -24.22 -12.99 20.68
N ILE A 117 -24.18 -12.31 19.56
CA ILE A 117 -25.22 -12.36 18.53
C ILE A 117 -24.94 -13.50 17.56
N THR A 118 -23.75 -13.50 16.96
CA THR A 118 -23.36 -14.48 15.95
C THR A 118 -21.85 -14.50 15.75
N GLY A 119 -21.32 -15.56 15.15
CA GLY A 119 -19.91 -15.70 14.79
C GLY A 119 -19.75 -16.07 13.31
N THR A 120 -18.80 -15.44 12.63
CA THR A 120 -18.47 -15.73 11.23
C THR A 120 -17.23 -16.61 11.15
N ARG A 121 -17.28 -17.62 10.28
CA ARG A 121 -16.15 -18.51 9.99
C ARG A 121 -15.65 -18.34 8.57
N ASN A 122 -14.35 -18.56 8.36
CA ASN A 122 -13.79 -18.66 7.01
C ASN A 122 -14.06 -20.04 6.38
N LEU A 123 -13.67 -20.20 5.12
CA LEU A 123 -13.81 -21.47 4.38
C LEU A 123 -13.04 -22.66 4.99
N GLN A 124 -12.07 -22.40 5.86
CA GLN A 124 -11.31 -23.43 6.58
C GLN A 124 -11.93 -23.76 7.95
N GLY A 125 -13.07 -23.16 8.28
CA GLY A 125 -13.77 -23.36 9.54
C GLY A 125 -13.23 -22.55 10.72
N LYS A 126 -12.23 -21.68 10.51
CA LYS A 126 -11.71 -20.80 11.57
C LYS A 126 -12.67 -19.67 11.87
N VAL A 127 -12.84 -19.32 13.14
CA VAL A 127 -13.64 -18.15 13.56
C VAL A 127 -12.85 -16.89 13.26
N ILE A 128 -13.46 -15.97 12.51
CA ILE A 128 -12.80 -14.72 12.07
C ILE A 128 -13.46 -13.47 12.64
N ILE A 129 -14.77 -13.50 12.93
CA ILE A 129 -15.49 -12.38 13.53
C ILE A 129 -16.48 -12.92 14.56
N ILE A 130 -16.61 -12.21 15.68
CA ILE A 130 -17.67 -12.43 16.67
C ILE A 130 -18.43 -11.11 16.86
N SER A 131 -19.72 -11.14 16.61
CA SER A 131 -20.63 -10.02 16.80
C SER A 131 -21.24 -10.06 18.20
N LEU A 132 -21.15 -8.96 18.94
CA LEU A 132 -21.71 -8.80 20.28
C LEU A 132 -22.69 -7.63 20.37
N ARG A 133 -23.72 -7.78 21.21
CA ARG A 133 -24.58 -6.68 21.68
C ARG A 133 -24.31 -6.37 23.13
N ASN A 134 -24.71 -5.18 23.56
CA ASN A 134 -24.50 -4.68 24.92
C ASN A 134 -23.03 -4.82 25.36
N CYS A 135 -22.11 -4.57 24.41
CA CYS A 135 -20.70 -4.85 24.58
C CYS A 135 -19.98 -3.66 25.21
N THR A 136 -19.13 -3.95 26.19
CA THR A 136 -18.16 -3.01 26.75
C THR A 136 -16.77 -3.57 26.52
N VAL A 137 -15.87 -2.75 25.96
CA VAL A 137 -14.47 -3.11 25.79
C VAL A 137 -13.63 -2.17 26.63
N THR A 138 -12.77 -2.72 27.46
CA THR A 138 -11.90 -1.96 28.35
C THR A 138 -10.44 -2.41 28.20
N TYR A 139 -9.53 -1.49 28.47
CA TYR A 139 -8.12 -1.77 28.61
C TYR A 139 -7.65 -1.10 29.91
N ASN A 140 -7.34 -1.92 30.92
CA ASN A 140 -7.14 -1.45 32.29
C ASN A 140 -8.35 -0.62 32.79
N GLU A 141 -8.18 0.67 33.03
CA GLU A 141 -9.25 1.59 33.47
C GLU A 141 -9.91 2.35 32.29
N GLU A 142 -9.38 2.21 31.08
CA GLU A 142 -9.86 2.94 29.91
C GLU A 142 -10.98 2.19 29.18
N ILE A 143 -12.05 2.89 28.83
CA ILE A 143 -13.14 2.34 28.01
C ILE A 143 -12.83 2.58 26.53
N LEU A 144 -12.66 1.48 25.79
CA LEU A 144 -12.40 1.47 24.34
C LEU A 144 -13.67 1.36 23.51
N PHE A 145 -14.73 0.74 24.06
CA PHE A 145 -16.04 0.64 23.42
C PHE A 145 -17.16 0.63 24.46
N LYS A 146 -18.26 1.31 24.16
CA LYS A 146 -19.45 1.37 25.02
C LYS A 146 -20.66 0.70 24.36
N PRO A 147 -21.57 0.09 25.15
CA PRO A 147 -22.80 -0.52 24.64
C PRO A 147 -23.67 0.45 23.81
N GLU A 148 -23.63 1.73 24.17
CA GLU A 148 -24.38 2.82 23.54
C GLU A 148 -23.96 3.08 22.09
N TRP A 149 -22.76 2.65 21.70
CA TRP A 149 -22.24 2.79 20.33
C TRP A 149 -22.78 1.71 19.39
N GLY A 150 -23.54 0.76 19.92
CA GLY A 150 -24.30 -0.22 19.16
C GLY A 150 -23.64 -1.59 19.12
N LYS A 151 -23.80 -2.27 17.99
CA LYS A 151 -23.26 -3.61 17.77
C LYS A 151 -21.73 -3.54 17.71
N TYR A 152 -21.07 -4.42 18.45
CA TYR A 152 -19.62 -4.56 18.41
C TYR A 152 -19.24 -5.77 17.59
N ASP A 153 -18.46 -5.56 16.53
CA ASP A 153 -17.90 -6.65 15.74
C ASP A 153 -16.44 -6.82 16.14
N MET A 154 -16.12 -7.96 16.76
CA MET A 154 -14.77 -8.29 17.20
C MET A 154 -14.07 -9.11 16.12
N ALA A 155 -12.96 -8.59 15.60
CA ALA A 155 -12.07 -9.37 14.75
C ALA A 155 -11.31 -10.40 15.60
N VAL A 156 -11.25 -11.63 15.11
CA VAL A 156 -10.55 -12.73 15.77
C VAL A 156 -9.23 -12.99 15.05
N GLY A 157 -8.15 -12.88 15.79
CA GLY A 157 -6.85 -13.42 15.40
C GLY A 157 -5.82 -13.27 16.50
N LYS A 158 -4.98 -14.29 16.62
CA LYS A 158 -3.92 -14.37 17.63
C LYS A 158 -2.86 -13.28 17.45
N GLU A 159 -2.54 -12.92 16.21
CA GLU A 159 -1.50 -11.94 15.92
C GLU A 159 -1.75 -11.22 14.60
N ILE A 160 -1.01 -10.11 14.41
CA ILE A 160 -0.99 -9.36 13.16
C ILE A 160 0.24 -9.77 12.35
N ILE A 161 -0.03 -10.43 11.22
CA ILE A 161 1.00 -10.98 10.33
C ILE A 161 1.54 -9.94 9.35
N SER A 162 0.69 -9.01 8.89
CA SER A 162 1.09 -8.00 7.91
C SER A 162 0.35 -6.68 8.12
N ALA A 163 0.96 -5.58 7.68
CA ALA A 163 0.35 -4.26 7.61
C ALA A 163 0.93 -3.50 6.42
N PHE A 164 0.08 -2.99 5.53
CA PHE A 164 0.50 -2.38 4.27
C PHE A 164 -0.44 -1.24 3.85
N ALA A 165 0.04 -0.37 2.96
CA ALA A 165 -0.71 0.78 2.46
C ALA A 165 -1.74 0.36 1.41
N GLY A 166 -2.89 1.03 1.40
CA GLY A 166 -4.02 0.75 0.52
C GLY A 166 -5.04 -0.22 1.14
N PRO A 167 -6.26 -0.32 0.56
CA PRO A 167 -7.28 -1.26 1.01
C PRO A 167 -7.01 -2.68 0.49
N ALA A 168 -7.45 -3.69 1.24
CA ALA A 168 -7.44 -5.09 0.81
C ALA A 168 -8.34 -5.32 -0.42
N ASP A 169 -9.55 -4.75 -0.39
CA ASP A 169 -10.47 -4.76 -1.53
C ASP A 169 -10.56 -3.34 -2.11
N HIS A 170 -10.04 -3.18 -3.32
CA HIS A 170 -10.02 -1.91 -4.05
C HIS A 170 -11.42 -1.40 -4.41
N ARG A 171 -12.45 -2.25 -4.34
CA ARG A 171 -13.85 -1.89 -4.60
C ARG A 171 -14.60 -1.44 -3.37
N SER A 172 -14.10 -1.77 -2.17
CA SER A 172 -14.71 -1.36 -0.89
C SER A 172 -14.59 0.13 -0.61
N PHE A 173 -13.60 0.78 -1.21
CA PHE A 173 -13.35 2.21 -1.05
C PHE A 173 -13.48 2.91 -2.41
N ASP A 174 -14.28 3.98 -2.46
CA ASP A 174 -14.20 4.95 -3.54
C ASP A 174 -12.84 5.67 -3.45
N LEU A 175 -11.83 5.08 -4.10
CA LEU A 175 -10.48 5.62 -4.25
C LEU A 175 -10.46 6.98 -4.98
N ILE A 176 -11.62 7.48 -5.43
CA ILE A 176 -11.83 8.78 -6.07
C ILE A 176 -11.60 9.96 -5.10
N THR A 177 -11.54 9.73 -3.77
CA THR A 177 -11.48 10.85 -2.80
C THR A 177 -10.10 11.18 -2.23
N HIS A 178 -9.04 10.45 -2.59
CA HIS A 178 -7.69 10.96 -2.31
C HIS A 178 -7.32 12.02 -3.35
N THR A 179 -7.59 13.29 -3.03
CA THR A 179 -6.64 14.32 -3.43
C THR A 179 -5.37 14.05 -2.63
N PRO A 180 -4.27 13.61 -3.25
CA PRO A 180 -3.03 13.43 -2.52
C PRO A 180 -2.65 14.78 -1.92
N SER A 181 -2.56 14.85 -0.59
CA SER A 181 -1.97 15.98 0.15
C SER A 181 -0.44 15.98 0.02
N THR A 182 0.15 15.01 -0.69
CA THR A 182 1.36 15.32 -1.43
C THR A 182 0.92 16.22 -2.58
N THR A 183 1.11 17.52 -2.42
CA THR A 183 1.59 18.28 -3.56
C THR A 183 2.88 17.59 -3.99
N THR A 184 2.79 16.54 -4.81
CA THR A 184 3.73 16.42 -5.90
C THR A 184 3.63 17.80 -6.50
N ILE A 185 4.66 18.62 -6.28
CA ILE A 185 4.82 19.83 -7.05
C ILE A 185 4.86 19.25 -8.46
N LYS A 186 3.71 19.20 -9.13
CA LYS A 186 3.64 19.07 -10.57
C LYS A 186 4.33 20.36 -10.97
N SER A 187 5.64 20.27 -11.09
CA SER A 187 6.53 21.30 -11.57
C SER A 187 5.80 21.92 -12.73
N LYS A 188 5.43 23.19 -12.57
CA LYS A 188 4.64 23.93 -13.56
C LYS A 188 5.22 23.60 -14.93
N LYS A 189 4.36 23.27 -15.90
CA LYS A 189 4.79 23.10 -17.28
C LYS A 189 5.42 24.42 -17.73
N THR A 190 6.74 24.50 -17.67
CA THR A 190 7.49 25.61 -18.24
C THR A 190 7.56 25.35 -19.75
N PRO A 191 7.62 26.40 -20.58
CA PRO A 191 7.82 26.25 -22.02
C PRO A 191 9.03 25.36 -22.36
N GLU A 192 10.09 25.45 -21.55
CA GLU A 192 11.29 24.61 -21.64
C GLU A 192 10.96 23.11 -21.47
N ARG A 193 10.11 22.76 -20.50
CA ARG A 193 9.76 21.36 -20.25
C ARG A 193 8.82 20.80 -21.32
N GLU A 194 7.89 21.60 -21.83
CA GLU A 194 7.03 21.20 -22.94
C GLU A 194 7.81 20.98 -24.24
N GLU A 195 8.85 21.80 -24.47
CA GLU A 195 9.78 21.60 -25.58
C GLU A 195 10.54 20.28 -25.41
N LEU A 196 11.11 20.02 -24.24
CA LEU A 196 11.83 18.78 -23.95
C LEU A 196 10.93 17.53 -24.10
N GLU A 197 9.71 17.57 -23.56
CA GLU A 197 8.72 16.48 -23.72
C GLU A 197 8.38 16.24 -25.20
N SER A 198 8.33 17.31 -26.02
CA SER A 198 8.11 17.19 -27.47
C SER A 198 9.29 16.56 -28.21
N LEU A 199 10.53 16.79 -27.74
CA LEU A 199 11.73 16.16 -28.30
C LEU A 199 11.76 14.65 -27.98
N TYR A 200 11.46 14.27 -26.73
CA TYR A 200 11.33 12.85 -26.35
C TYR A 200 10.25 12.13 -27.16
N LEU A 201 9.10 12.78 -27.37
CA LEU A 201 8.05 12.22 -28.21
C LEU A 201 8.53 12.02 -29.65
N ALA A 202 9.30 12.97 -30.20
CA ALA A 202 9.84 12.86 -31.55
C ALA A 202 10.82 11.68 -31.70
N VAL A 203 11.76 11.51 -30.76
CA VAL A 203 12.73 10.40 -30.75
C VAL A 203 12.01 9.06 -30.61
N ARG A 204 11.01 8.97 -29.73
CA ARG A 204 10.17 7.78 -29.59
C ARG A 204 9.40 7.44 -30.86
N ASN A 205 8.83 8.43 -31.53
CA ASN A 205 8.10 8.22 -32.78
C ASN A 205 9.03 7.71 -33.88
N ILE A 206 10.26 8.24 -33.98
CA ILE A 206 11.27 7.75 -34.94
C ILE A 206 11.57 6.26 -34.69
N ARG A 207 11.78 5.87 -33.43
CA ARG A 207 12.03 4.46 -33.07
C ARG A 207 10.88 3.52 -33.47
N ASN A 208 9.65 4.01 -33.43
CA ASN A 208 8.46 3.25 -33.79
C ASN A 208 8.11 3.32 -35.29
N GLY A 209 8.88 4.06 -36.11
CA GLY A 209 8.54 4.29 -37.52
C GLY A 209 7.31 5.18 -37.73
N GLU A 210 6.95 6.00 -36.74
CA GLU A 210 5.80 6.89 -36.76
C GLU A 210 6.16 8.30 -37.28
N ASN A 211 5.16 9.04 -37.75
CA ASN A 211 5.36 10.44 -38.14
C ASN A 211 5.82 11.29 -36.94
N THR A 212 6.86 12.07 -37.17
CA THR A 212 7.47 12.92 -36.15
C THR A 212 7.54 14.37 -36.62
N LYS A 213 7.53 15.29 -35.65
CA LYS A 213 7.65 16.73 -35.87
C LYS A 213 9.10 17.17 -36.10
N PHE A 214 10.07 16.42 -35.57
CA PHE A 214 11.49 16.74 -35.64
C PHE A 214 12.27 15.55 -36.19
N SER A 215 13.26 15.81 -37.04
CA SER A 215 14.25 14.79 -37.40
C SER A 215 15.18 14.51 -36.21
N LEU A 216 15.85 13.35 -36.23
CA LEU A 216 16.77 12.94 -35.17
C LEU A 216 17.90 13.96 -34.96
N GLN A 217 18.47 14.48 -36.05
CA GLN A 217 19.48 15.56 -36.01
C GLN A 217 18.93 16.85 -35.40
N ALA A 218 17.71 17.26 -35.80
CA ALA A 218 17.09 18.47 -35.26
C ALA A 218 16.81 18.32 -33.75
N ALA A 219 16.38 17.13 -33.32
CA ALA A 219 16.17 16.84 -31.90
C ALA A 219 17.47 16.96 -31.09
N PHE A 220 18.58 16.44 -31.62
CA PHE A 220 19.90 16.56 -31.01
C PHE A 220 20.40 18.01 -30.91
N ASP A 221 20.23 18.79 -31.98
CA ASP A 221 20.67 20.19 -32.02
C ASP A 221 19.89 21.04 -31.01
N ILE A 222 18.56 20.83 -30.91
CA ILE A 222 17.71 21.53 -29.93
C ILE A 222 18.07 21.08 -28.50
N ALA A 223 18.24 19.78 -28.27
CA ALA A 223 18.66 19.26 -26.96
C ALA A 223 19.99 19.86 -26.50
N THR A 224 20.97 19.95 -27.39
CA THR A 224 22.29 20.50 -27.06
C THR A 224 22.23 22.00 -26.76
N LYS A 225 21.40 22.75 -27.49
CA LYS A 225 21.33 24.22 -27.37
C LYS A 225 20.41 24.70 -26.24
N HIS A 226 19.25 24.08 -26.09
CA HIS A 226 18.20 24.52 -25.18
C HIS A 226 18.12 23.68 -23.90
N HIS A 227 18.57 22.42 -23.94
CA HIS A 227 18.51 21.48 -22.81
C HIS A 227 19.88 20.87 -22.48
N PRO A 228 20.94 21.69 -22.27
CA PRO A 228 22.32 21.20 -22.18
C PRO A 228 22.58 20.28 -20.97
N LYS A 229 21.66 20.21 -20.00
CA LYS A 229 21.73 19.36 -18.82
C LYS A 229 21.08 17.99 -19.02
N ASP A 230 20.32 17.81 -20.10
CA ASP A 230 19.61 16.56 -20.38
C ASP A 230 20.54 15.59 -21.10
N TRP A 231 20.93 14.54 -20.39
CA TRP A 231 21.82 13.50 -20.90
C TRP A 231 21.04 12.32 -21.49
N LEU A 232 19.84 12.06 -20.96
CA LEU A 232 19.06 10.87 -21.30
C LEU A 232 18.53 10.94 -22.72
N LEU A 233 18.05 12.10 -23.17
CA LEU A 233 17.64 12.29 -24.57
C LEU A 233 18.81 12.06 -25.53
N SER A 234 20.03 12.46 -25.14
CA SER A 234 21.23 12.21 -25.95
C SER A 234 21.56 10.72 -26.02
N VAL A 235 21.32 9.94 -24.97
CA VAL A 235 21.49 8.47 -24.99
C VAL A 235 20.46 7.82 -25.93
N GLU A 236 19.18 8.20 -25.84
CA GLU A 236 18.14 7.66 -26.75
C GLU A 236 18.42 8.01 -28.22
N ILE A 237 18.95 9.21 -28.48
CA ILE A 237 19.37 9.61 -29.83
C ILE A 237 20.57 8.78 -30.31
N TYR A 238 21.54 8.50 -29.43
CA TYR A 238 22.69 7.66 -29.76
C TYR A 238 22.24 6.25 -30.15
N GLU A 239 21.32 5.65 -29.38
CA GLU A 239 20.75 4.32 -29.68
C GLU A 239 20.22 4.21 -31.11
N ILE A 240 19.48 5.21 -31.56
CA ILE A 240 18.90 5.20 -32.92
C ILE A 240 19.96 5.58 -33.97
N ALA A 241 20.78 6.60 -33.69
CA ALA A 241 21.75 7.10 -34.66
C ALA A 241 22.86 6.08 -34.98
N VAL A 242 23.17 5.17 -34.05
CA VAL A 242 24.18 4.13 -34.27
C VAL A 242 23.81 3.19 -35.43
N GLU A 243 22.52 2.93 -35.64
CA GLU A 243 22.03 2.08 -36.74
C GLU A 243 21.80 2.90 -38.03
N ASP A 244 21.26 4.11 -37.92
CA ASP A 244 20.76 4.88 -39.07
C ASP A 244 21.70 6.00 -39.57
N ASP A 245 22.52 6.60 -38.71
CA ASP A 245 23.40 7.74 -39.04
C ASP A 245 24.70 7.75 -38.21
N PRO A 246 25.75 7.07 -38.69
CA PRO A 246 27.04 6.99 -38.00
C PRO A 246 27.69 8.36 -37.71
N LYS A 247 27.43 9.37 -38.56
CA LYS A 247 28.00 10.72 -38.37
C LYS A 247 27.30 11.45 -37.23
N LEU A 248 25.99 11.23 -37.07
CA LEU A 248 25.26 11.75 -35.91
C LEU A 248 25.66 10.99 -34.64
N ALA A 249 25.82 9.67 -34.70
CA ALA A 249 26.26 8.86 -33.57
C ALA A 249 27.60 9.34 -32.99
N GLU A 250 28.60 9.62 -33.83
CA GLU A 250 29.90 10.17 -33.38
C GLU A 250 29.75 11.52 -32.66
N LYS A 251 28.91 12.42 -33.19
CA LYS A 251 28.65 13.73 -32.57
C LYS A 251 27.96 13.59 -31.21
N VAL A 252 26.99 12.69 -31.12
CA VAL A 252 26.23 12.43 -29.89
C VAL A 252 27.13 11.79 -28.83
N LYS A 253 27.98 10.82 -29.23
CA LYS A 253 28.98 10.19 -28.35
C LYS A 253 29.98 11.21 -27.81
N ALA A 254 30.49 12.10 -28.65
CA ALA A 254 31.37 13.19 -28.23
C ALA A 254 30.68 14.11 -27.19
N ARG A 255 29.38 14.38 -27.36
CA ARG A 255 28.60 15.16 -26.40
C ARG A 255 28.40 14.44 -25.08
N LEU A 256 28.08 13.15 -25.10
CA LEU A 256 27.94 12.32 -23.90
C LEU A 256 29.25 12.23 -23.11
N GLU A 257 30.40 12.15 -23.78
CA GLU A 257 31.72 12.19 -23.14
C GLU A 257 32.01 13.53 -22.44
N VAL A 258 31.54 14.66 -23.00
CA VAL A 258 31.61 15.96 -22.32
C VAL A 258 30.69 15.98 -21.09
N LEU A 259 29.45 15.50 -21.22
CA LEU A 259 28.50 15.44 -20.11
C LEU A 259 28.98 14.54 -18.96
N LYS A 260 29.68 13.45 -19.27
CA LYS A 260 30.32 12.57 -18.29
C LYS A 260 31.35 13.30 -17.43
N LYS A 261 32.11 14.24 -18.03
CA LYS A 261 33.11 15.06 -17.32
C LYS A 261 32.45 16.17 -16.51
N ASP A 262 31.40 16.79 -17.05
CA ASP A 262 30.70 17.89 -16.39
C ASP A 262 29.83 17.43 -15.22
N ARG A 263 29.40 16.16 -15.20
CA ARG A 263 28.53 15.58 -14.17
C ARG A 263 28.95 14.17 -13.74
N PRO A 264 29.94 14.06 -12.84
CA PRO A 264 30.43 12.76 -12.37
C PRO A 264 29.35 11.91 -11.67
N GLU A 265 28.31 12.54 -11.10
CA GLU A 265 27.21 11.83 -10.41
C GLU A 265 26.37 10.91 -11.33
N ILE A 266 26.27 11.23 -12.62
CA ILE A 266 25.49 10.47 -13.62
C ILE A 266 26.39 9.76 -14.65
N ALA A 267 27.70 9.88 -14.50
CA ALA A 267 28.67 9.32 -15.43
C ALA A 267 28.49 7.80 -15.63
N HIS A 268 28.19 7.07 -14.56
CA HIS A 268 27.92 5.64 -14.61
C HIS A 268 26.69 5.31 -15.49
N LEU A 269 25.59 6.06 -15.35
CA LEU A 269 24.37 5.85 -16.15
C LEU A 269 24.58 6.13 -17.64
N ILE A 270 25.40 7.13 -17.97
CA ILE A 270 25.76 7.45 -19.36
C ILE A 270 26.61 6.31 -19.96
N VAL A 271 27.58 5.79 -19.18
CA VAL A 271 28.41 4.67 -19.61
C VAL A 271 27.56 3.43 -19.84
N ASP A 272 26.70 3.07 -18.88
CA ASP A 272 25.81 1.91 -18.99
C ASP A 272 24.93 1.99 -20.24
N GLY A 273 24.38 3.18 -20.55
CA GLY A 273 23.57 3.40 -21.75
C GLY A 273 24.35 3.22 -23.06
N ILE A 274 25.58 3.75 -23.13
CA ILE A 274 26.45 3.58 -24.31
C ILE A 274 26.86 2.11 -24.45
N GLU A 275 27.25 1.44 -23.36
CA GLU A 275 27.66 0.03 -23.38
C GLU A 275 26.53 -0.89 -23.78
N MET A 276 25.29 -0.66 -23.31
CA MET A 276 24.12 -1.43 -23.74
C MET A 276 23.87 -1.29 -25.25
N THR A 277 24.09 -0.10 -25.80
CA THR A 277 23.92 0.18 -27.23
C THR A 277 25.00 -0.52 -28.05
N ASP A 278 26.27 -0.32 -27.68
CA ASP A 278 27.43 -0.90 -28.37
C ASP A 278 27.40 -2.45 -28.28
N SER A 279 26.89 -3.02 -27.18
CA SER A 279 26.72 -4.48 -27.01
C SER A 279 25.64 -5.07 -27.92
N LYS A 280 24.52 -4.36 -28.14
CA LYS A 280 23.45 -4.80 -29.06
C LYS A 280 23.93 -4.88 -30.50
N MET A 281 24.81 -3.96 -30.92
CA MET A 281 25.48 -4.05 -32.23
C MET A 281 26.38 -5.27 -32.36
N ALA A 282 27.13 -5.63 -31.31
CA ALA A 282 28.05 -6.77 -31.35
C ALA A 282 27.34 -8.13 -31.42
N THR A 283 26.04 -8.18 -31.13
CA THR A 283 25.21 -9.39 -31.15
C THR A 283 24.24 -9.47 -32.34
N SER A 284 24.22 -8.46 -33.20
CA SER A 284 23.36 -8.37 -34.40
C SER A 284 24.17 -8.57 -35.68
#